data_AF-A0A2R9A6A9-F1
#
_entry.id   AF-A0A2R9A6A9-F1
#
_cell.length_a   1.000
_cell.length_b   1.000
_cell.length_c   1.000
_cell.angle_alpha   90.00
_cell.angle_beta   90.00
_cell.angle_gamma   90.00
#
_symmetry.space_group_name_H-M   'P 1'
#
loop_
_entity.id
_entity.type
_entity.pdbx_description
1 polymer ?
#
loop_
_entity_poly.entity_id
_entity_poly.type
_entity_poly.pdbx_seq_one_letter_code
_entity_poly.pdbx_strand_id
1 'polypeptide(L)'
;RQQRRMKQAVQFIHKDSADLLPLDGLKKLGSSKDMQPHNILQRRLMETNLSKLRSGRVPWASKTNKLNQAKSEGLKKSEEDDMILVSCQCAGKDVKALVDTGCLYNLISLACVDRLGLKEHVRSHKHEGEKLSLPRHLKVVGQIEHLVITLGSLRLDCPAAVVDDNEKNLSLGLQTLRSLKCIINLDKHRLIMGKTDKEEIPFVETVSLNEDNTSEA
;
A
#
# COMPACT_ATOMS: atom_id res chain seq x y z
N ARG A 1 13.67 -7.91 80.96
CA ARG A 1 12.70 -6.78 80.88
C ARG A 1 13.28 -5.76 79.90
N GLN A 2 12.42 -5.07 79.13
CA GLN A 2 12.71 -4.00 78.15
C GLN A 2 13.37 -4.44 76.83
N GLN A 3 12.95 -3.99 75.64
CA GLN A 3 11.80 -3.18 75.21
C GLN A 3 11.63 -3.39 73.69
N ARG A 4 10.41 -3.61 73.21
CA ARG A 4 10.06 -3.60 71.79
C ARG A 4 10.39 -2.23 71.18
N ARG A 5 11.03 -2.20 70.01
CA ARG A 5 11.03 -1.01 69.14
C ARG A 5 10.81 -1.44 67.68
N MET A 6 9.55 -1.34 67.25
CA MET A 6 9.15 -1.42 65.84
C MET A 6 9.83 -0.28 65.07
N LYS A 7 10.37 -0.56 63.88
CA LYS A 7 10.81 0.46 62.94
C LYS A 7 10.14 0.24 61.59
N GLN A 8 9.05 1.00 61.43
CA GLN A 8 8.47 1.58 60.21
C GLN A 8 8.59 0.78 58.91
N ALA A 9 7.45 0.24 58.46
CA ALA A 9 7.23 -0.03 57.05
C ALA A 9 7.26 1.31 56.29
N VAL A 10 8.17 1.45 55.33
CA VAL A 10 8.16 2.56 54.38
C VAL A 10 7.00 2.31 53.42
N GLN A 11 5.90 3.02 53.61
CA GLN A 11 4.80 3.04 52.65
C GLN A 11 5.24 3.91 51.46
N PHE A 12 5.59 3.27 50.34
CA PHE A 12 5.84 3.98 49.10
C PHE A 12 4.50 4.49 48.56
N ILE A 13 4.29 5.80 48.57
CA ILE A 13 3.08 6.48 48.08
C ILE A 13 3.14 6.70 46.56
N HIS A 14 3.74 5.78 45.81
CA HIS A 14 3.92 5.94 44.36
C HIS A 14 3.15 4.81 43.69
N LYS A 15 2.03 5.17 43.05
CA LYS A 15 1.15 4.23 42.35
C LYS A 15 1.53 4.03 40.88
N ASP A 16 2.53 4.76 40.40
CA ASP A 16 3.05 4.63 39.05
C ASP A 16 4.57 4.73 39.04
N SER A 17 5.20 3.89 38.21
CA SER A 17 6.65 3.83 38.00
C SER A 17 7.24 5.09 37.36
N ALA A 18 6.40 5.97 36.79
CA ALA A 18 6.82 7.23 36.19
C ALA A 18 7.29 8.29 37.22
N ASP A 19 6.87 8.18 38.48
CA ASP A 19 7.20 9.17 39.53
C ASP A 19 8.65 9.08 40.04
N LEU A 20 9.37 7.99 39.71
CA LEU A 20 10.78 7.82 40.06
C LEU A 20 11.73 8.41 39.01
N LEU A 21 11.20 9.01 37.94
CA LEU A 21 12.03 9.66 36.93
C LEU A 21 12.40 11.06 37.43
N PRO A 22 13.70 11.40 37.56
CA PRO A 22 14.11 12.73 37.97
C PRO A 22 13.71 13.74 36.88
N LEU A 23 12.62 14.47 37.11
CA LEU A 23 12.05 15.45 36.17
C LEU A 23 12.78 16.81 36.18
N ASP A 24 13.92 16.94 36.86
CA ASP A 24 14.67 18.20 36.97
C ASP A 24 16.13 18.08 36.49
N GLY A 25 16.33 17.54 35.28
CA GLY A 25 17.66 17.44 34.67
C GLY A 25 17.81 18.05 33.26
N LEU A 26 16.74 18.53 32.63
CA LEU A 26 16.76 18.97 31.22
C LEU A 26 16.93 20.48 31.05
N LYS A 27 17.88 21.07 31.77
CA LYS A 27 18.43 22.40 31.43
C LYS A 27 19.94 22.38 31.60
N LYS A 28 20.64 22.70 30.50
CA LYS A 28 22.10 22.83 30.35
C LYS A 28 22.90 21.52 30.33
N LEU A 29 23.07 20.96 29.13
CA LEU A 29 24.38 20.41 28.76
C LEU A 29 24.66 20.60 27.27
N GLY A 30 25.59 21.52 27.00
CA GLY A 30 26.61 21.47 25.95
C GLY A 30 26.21 21.12 24.53
N SER A 31 26.23 22.14 23.67
CA SER A 31 26.52 22.04 22.23
C SER A 31 27.97 21.59 21.95
N SER A 32 28.42 20.49 22.56
CA SER A 32 29.78 19.97 22.32
C SER A 32 29.82 19.24 20.99
N LYS A 33 30.53 19.82 20.02
CA LYS A 33 30.64 19.33 18.63
C LYS A 33 31.59 18.14 18.47
N ASP A 34 32.37 17.78 19.49
CA ASP A 34 33.55 16.91 19.29
C ASP A 34 33.36 15.43 19.69
N MET A 35 32.17 15.02 20.16
CA MET A 35 31.93 13.63 20.57
C MET A 35 30.61 13.03 20.06
N GLN A 36 30.01 13.60 19.00
CA GLN A 36 28.85 12.99 18.33
C GLN A 36 29.36 12.09 17.20
N PRO A 37 29.06 10.78 17.19
CA PRO A 37 29.38 9.95 16.03
C PRO A 37 28.65 10.51 14.81
N HIS A 38 29.34 10.60 13.66
CA HIS A 38 28.89 11.23 12.42
C HIS A 38 27.51 10.75 11.91
N ASN A 39 27.00 9.64 12.42
CA ASN A 39 25.72 9.05 12.04
C ASN A 39 24.48 9.67 12.71
N ILE A 40 24.62 10.45 13.79
CA ILE A 40 23.45 11.06 14.48
C ILE A 40 23.09 12.43 13.90
N LEU A 41 24.08 13.20 13.43
CA LEU A 41 23.83 14.53 12.85
C LEU A 41 23.16 14.42 11.48
N GLN A 42 23.54 13.44 10.66
CA GLN A 42 22.89 13.21 9.37
C GLN A 42 21.43 12.77 9.54
N ARG A 43 21.15 11.90 10.53
CA ARG A 43 19.77 11.52 10.87
C ARG A 43 18.96 12.71 11.40
N ARG A 44 19.49 13.55 12.29
CA ARG A 44 18.76 14.72 12.83
C ARG A 44 18.54 15.85 11.82
N LEU A 45 19.48 16.09 10.90
CA LEU A 45 19.29 17.07 9.83
C LEU A 45 18.21 16.60 8.82
N MET A 46 18.07 15.29 8.63
CA MET A 46 16.99 14.70 7.83
C MET A 46 15.66 14.62 8.60
N GLU A 47 15.69 14.35 9.90
CA GLU A 47 14.49 14.23 10.75
C GLU A 47 13.80 15.55 11.04
N THR A 48 14.52 16.69 11.05
CA THR A 48 13.91 18.02 11.21
C THR A 48 13.03 18.42 10.02
N ASN A 49 13.18 17.76 8.87
CA ASN A 49 12.26 17.89 7.73
C ASN A 49 11.10 16.86 7.77
N LEU A 50 11.17 15.81 8.58
CA LEU A 50 10.14 14.75 8.64
C LEU A 50 9.20 14.87 9.85
N SER A 51 9.57 15.61 10.90
CA SER A 51 8.75 15.76 12.11
C SER A 51 7.50 16.65 11.93
N LYS A 52 7.37 17.37 10.80
CA LYS A 52 6.14 18.12 10.45
C LYS A 52 5.02 17.25 9.84
N LEU A 53 5.25 15.95 9.63
CA LEU A 53 4.24 15.02 9.07
C LEU A 53 3.52 14.15 10.12
N ARG A 54 3.80 14.34 11.42
CA ARG A 54 3.14 13.60 12.51
C ARG A 54 2.25 14.50 13.36
N SER A 55 1.23 15.08 12.75
CA SER A 55 -0.08 15.33 13.38
C SER A 55 -1.02 15.97 12.35
N GLY A 56 -2.12 15.28 12.09
CA GLY A 56 -3.13 15.67 11.10
C GLY A 56 -3.19 14.69 9.95
N ARG A 57 -4.25 13.89 9.88
CA ARG A 57 -4.59 13.11 8.68
C ARG A 57 -4.81 14.11 7.55
N VAL A 58 -3.88 14.21 6.61
CA VAL A 58 -4.05 15.01 5.40
C VAL A 58 -4.58 14.11 4.28
N PRO A 59 -5.74 14.43 3.67
CA PRO A 59 -6.14 13.87 2.39
C PRO A 59 -5.15 14.30 1.31
N TRP A 60 -4.70 13.37 0.48
CA TRP A 60 -3.99 13.69 -0.76
C TRP A 60 -4.98 14.38 -1.71
N ALA A 61 -5.17 15.68 -1.51
CA ALA A 61 -5.90 16.56 -2.40
C ALA A 61 -4.87 17.24 -3.30
N SER A 62 -4.96 17.00 -4.60
CA SER A 62 -4.20 17.71 -5.63
C SER A 62 -4.46 19.21 -5.47
N LYS A 63 -3.47 19.95 -4.96
CA LYS A 63 -3.54 21.41 -4.92
C LYS A 63 -3.26 21.94 -6.31
N THR A 64 -4.29 22.49 -6.93
CA THR A 64 -4.19 23.34 -8.12
C THR A 64 -3.48 24.64 -7.75
N ASN A 65 -2.16 24.68 -7.88
CA ASN A 65 -1.44 25.95 -7.92
C ASN A 65 -1.66 26.59 -9.29
N LYS A 66 -2.57 27.56 -9.36
CA LYS A 66 -2.57 28.54 -10.44
C LYS A 66 -1.40 29.51 -10.22
N LEU A 67 -0.29 29.31 -10.92
CA LEU A 67 0.59 30.42 -11.31
C LEU A 67 1.45 30.03 -12.52
N ASN A 68 1.25 30.81 -13.59
CA ASN A 68 2.05 30.99 -14.80
C ASN A 68 2.02 29.90 -15.89
N GLN A 69 1.32 30.25 -16.97
CA GLN A 69 1.48 29.68 -18.31
C GLN A 69 2.94 29.74 -18.74
N ALA A 70 3.61 28.60 -18.73
CA ALA A 70 4.64 28.29 -19.69
C ALA A 70 4.25 26.93 -20.29
N LYS A 71 4.12 26.88 -21.62
CA LYS A 71 3.84 25.67 -22.39
C LYS A 71 4.82 24.57 -21.99
N SER A 72 4.37 23.61 -21.18
CA SER A 72 5.00 22.29 -21.08
C SER A 72 4.14 21.34 -21.89
N GLU A 73 4.48 21.18 -23.16
CA GLU A 73 4.24 19.96 -23.93
C GLU A 73 4.97 18.84 -23.18
N GLY A 74 4.32 18.30 -22.15
CA GLY A 74 4.91 17.37 -21.20
C GLY A 74 4.16 16.06 -21.23
N LEU A 75 4.67 15.15 -22.04
CA LEU A 75 4.62 13.69 -21.88
C LEU A 75 3.40 13.17 -21.09
N LYS A 76 2.28 12.97 -21.77
CA LYS A 76 1.24 12.05 -21.28
C LYS A 76 1.75 10.62 -21.44
N LYS A 77 2.78 10.23 -20.68
CA LYS A 77 2.97 8.80 -20.41
C LYS A 77 1.70 8.36 -19.68
N SER A 78 0.99 7.39 -20.24
CA SER A 78 -0.17 6.83 -19.59
C SER A 78 0.29 6.31 -18.22
N GLU A 79 -0.44 6.61 -17.13
CA GLU A 79 -0.09 6.09 -15.80
C GLU A 79 -0.02 4.55 -15.79
N GLU A 80 -0.64 3.90 -16.79
CA GLU A 80 -0.55 2.47 -17.05
C GLU A 80 0.87 1.97 -17.37
N ASP A 81 1.75 2.81 -17.92
CA ASP A 81 3.11 2.39 -18.31
C ASP A 81 4.02 2.10 -17.11
N ASP A 82 3.71 2.70 -15.97
CA ASP A 82 4.45 2.49 -14.72
C ASP A 82 3.83 1.37 -13.87
N MET A 83 2.74 0.75 -14.34
CA MET A 83 2.03 -0.30 -13.59
C MET A 83 2.59 -1.69 -13.86
N ILE A 84 2.70 -2.49 -12.78
CA ILE A 84 3.08 -3.90 -12.89
C ILE A 84 1.83 -4.72 -13.19
N LEU A 85 1.62 -5.04 -14.46
CA LEU A 85 0.50 -5.85 -14.93
C LEU A 85 0.95 -7.27 -15.22
N VAL A 86 0.09 -8.26 -14.93
CA VAL A 86 0.29 -9.67 -15.32
C VAL A 86 -0.93 -10.17 -16.07
N SER A 87 -0.72 -11.06 -17.04
CA SER A 87 -1.84 -11.71 -17.76
C SER A 87 -2.43 -12.83 -16.90
N CYS A 88 -3.75 -12.88 -16.82
CA CYS A 88 -4.49 -13.93 -16.14
C CYS A 88 -5.77 -14.27 -16.91
N GLN A 89 -6.36 -15.41 -16.62
CA GLN A 89 -7.65 -15.80 -17.15
C GLN A 89 -8.70 -15.77 -16.04
N CYS A 90 -9.86 -15.16 -16.28
CA CYS A 90 -11.00 -15.17 -15.38
C CYS A 90 -12.27 -15.47 -16.19
N ALA A 91 -13.10 -16.41 -15.72
CA ALA A 91 -14.30 -16.85 -16.46
C ALA A 91 -14.01 -17.22 -17.93
N GLY A 92 -12.85 -17.83 -18.20
CA GLY A 92 -12.42 -18.23 -19.55
C GLY A 92 -11.96 -17.08 -20.46
N LYS A 93 -11.86 -15.85 -19.96
CA LYS A 93 -11.43 -14.67 -20.71
C LYS A 93 -10.10 -14.14 -20.18
N ASP A 94 -9.26 -13.65 -21.08
CA ASP A 94 -7.97 -13.04 -20.71
C ASP A 94 -8.18 -11.63 -20.14
N VAL A 95 -7.54 -11.38 -19.01
CA VAL A 95 -7.64 -10.14 -18.23
C VAL A 95 -6.25 -9.75 -17.74
N LYS A 96 -5.91 -8.47 -17.85
CA LYS A 96 -4.71 -7.92 -17.21
C LYS A 96 -5.03 -7.62 -15.74
N ALA A 97 -4.23 -8.19 -14.84
CA ALA A 97 -4.33 -7.94 -13.41
C ALA A 97 -3.16 -7.07 -12.94
N LEU A 98 -3.47 -5.98 -12.24
CA LEU A 98 -2.49 -5.15 -11.54
C LEU A 98 -1.95 -5.88 -10.32
N VAL A 99 -0.64 -5.88 -10.14
CA VAL A 99 0.01 -6.33 -8.91
C VAL A 99 0.03 -5.17 -7.91
N ASP A 100 -0.95 -5.13 -7.01
CA ASP A 100 -1.18 -4.00 -6.10
C ASP A 100 -0.79 -4.35 -4.65
N THR A 101 0.43 -3.98 -4.27
CA THR A 101 0.90 -4.11 -2.88
C THR A 101 0.37 -3.04 -1.94
N GLY A 102 -0.25 -1.98 -2.49
CA GLY A 102 -0.84 -0.86 -1.75
C GLY A 102 -2.27 -1.11 -1.29
N CYS A 103 -2.95 -2.10 -1.85
CA CYS A 103 -4.28 -2.54 -1.44
C CYS A 103 -4.22 -3.87 -0.67
N LEU A 104 -5.01 -4.00 0.40
CA LEU A 104 -5.08 -5.26 1.16
C LEU A 104 -5.84 -6.35 0.38
N TYR A 105 -6.95 -5.98 -0.26
CA TYR A 105 -7.89 -6.90 -0.92
C TYR A 105 -7.76 -6.83 -2.44
N ASN A 106 -8.15 -7.90 -3.13
CA ASN A 106 -8.29 -7.86 -4.58
C ASN A 106 -9.45 -6.93 -4.94
N LEU A 107 -9.28 -6.16 -6.01
CA LEU A 107 -10.33 -5.28 -6.54
C LEU A 107 -10.63 -5.68 -7.97
N ILE A 108 -11.90 -5.67 -8.34
CA ILE A 108 -12.36 -5.82 -9.71
C ILE A 108 -13.33 -4.70 -10.03
N SER A 109 -13.18 -4.04 -11.17
CA SER A 109 -14.13 -2.99 -11.54
C SER A 109 -15.47 -3.55 -11.95
N LEU A 110 -16.52 -2.78 -11.74
CA LEU A 110 -17.86 -3.11 -12.21
C LEU A 110 -17.87 -3.34 -13.73
N ALA A 111 -17.16 -2.49 -14.49
CA ALA A 111 -17.00 -2.68 -15.94
C ALA A 111 -16.33 -4.02 -16.29
N CYS A 112 -15.33 -4.46 -15.52
CA CYS A 112 -14.68 -5.75 -15.71
C CYS A 112 -15.63 -6.92 -15.39
N VAL A 113 -16.37 -6.85 -14.28
CA VAL A 113 -17.41 -7.83 -13.91
C VAL A 113 -18.43 -8.00 -15.04
N ASP A 114 -18.89 -6.89 -15.60
CA ASP A 114 -19.86 -6.85 -16.69
C ASP A 114 -19.34 -7.58 -17.94
N ARG A 115 -18.11 -7.25 -18.37
CA ARG A 115 -17.45 -7.91 -19.51
C ARG A 115 -17.21 -9.39 -19.27
N LEU A 116 -16.95 -9.80 -18.04
CA LEU A 116 -16.73 -11.20 -17.66
C LEU A 116 -18.04 -11.99 -17.52
N GLY A 117 -19.19 -11.30 -17.44
CA GLY A 117 -20.49 -11.95 -17.22
C GLY A 117 -20.71 -12.40 -15.77
N LEU A 118 -20.02 -11.77 -14.81
CA LEU A 118 -20.03 -12.18 -13.40
C LEU A 118 -21.04 -11.42 -12.53
N LYS A 119 -21.98 -10.67 -13.13
CA LYS A 119 -22.95 -9.82 -12.41
C LYS A 119 -23.74 -10.58 -11.33
N GLU A 120 -24.18 -11.80 -11.64
CA GLU A 120 -24.96 -12.63 -10.73
C GLU A 120 -24.18 -13.12 -9.50
N HIS A 121 -22.84 -13.10 -9.57
CA HIS A 121 -21.95 -13.49 -8.47
C HIS A 121 -21.66 -12.33 -7.51
N VAL A 122 -22.05 -11.09 -7.87
CA VAL A 122 -21.84 -9.92 -7.04
C VAL A 122 -22.89 -9.86 -5.94
N ARG A 123 -22.43 -9.99 -4.69
CA ARG A 123 -23.26 -9.74 -3.51
C ARG A 123 -23.18 -8.27 -3.14
N SER A 124 -24.32 -7.65 -2.85
CA SER A 124 -24.37 -6.26 -2.41
C SER A 124 -23.62 -6.11 -1.09
N HIS A 125 -22.71 -5.14 -1.00
CA HIS A 125 -21.95 -4.86 0.22
C HIS A 125 -22.87 -4.16 1.24
N LYS A 126 -23.78 -4.90 1.88
CA LYS A 126 -24.74 -4.38 2.88
C LYS A 126 -24.31 -4.56 4.34
N HIS A 127 -23.06 -4.97 4.59
CA HIS A 127 -22.58 -5.09 5.97
C HIS A 127 -22.12 -3.74 6.53
N GLU A 128 -23.04 -3.10 7.24
CA GLU A 128 -22.80 -2.05 8.22
C GLU A 128 -21.89 -2.60 9.34
N GLY A 129 -20.57 -2.55 9.14
CA GLY A 129 -19.63 -2.89 10.22
C GLY A 129 -18.20 -3.12 9.78
N GLU A 130 -17.98 -3.73 8.61
CA GLU A 130 -16.64 -4.04 8.12
C GLU A 130 -16.27 -3.06 7.01
N LYS A 131 -15.72 -1.91 7.39
CA LYS A 131 -15.07 -1.02 6.42
C LYS A 131 -13.84 -1.75 5.91
N LEU A 132 -13.95 -2.37 4.73
CA LEU A 132 -12.78 -2.72 3.94
C LEU A 132 -11.87 -1.49 3.93
N SER A 133 -10.63 -1.65 4.38
CA SER A 133 -9.63 -0.59 4.47
C SER A 133 -9.15 -0.22 3.06
N LEU A 134 -10.05 0.35 2.27
CA LEU A 134 -9.80 0.73 0.90
C LEU A 134 -9.35 2.18 0.83
N PRO A 135 -8.55 2.52 -0.20
CA PRO A 135 -8.28 3.91 -0.54
C PRO A 135 -9.57 4.73 -0.56
N ARG A 136 -9.54 5.92 0.07
CA ARG A 136 -10.74 6.77 0.30
C ARG A 136 -11.47 7.20 -0.96
N HIS A 137 -10.84 7.09 -2.12
CA HIS A 137 -11.41 7.47 -3.42
C HIS A 137 -12.21 6.34 -4.07
N LEU A 138 -12.08 5.09 -3.59
CA LEU A 138 -12.74 3.95 -4.19
C LEU A 138 -14.13 3.74 -3.61
N LYS A 139 -15.13 3.70 -4.50
CA LYS A 139 -16.52 3.40 -4.17
C LYS A 139 -16.77 1.91 -4.38
N VAL A 140 -16.97 1.19 -3.28
CA VAL A 140 -17.33 -0.24 -3.32
C VAL A 140 -18.81 -0.38 -3.64
N VAL A 141 -19.11 -1.21 -4.63
CA VAL A 141 -20.47 -1.52 -5.07
C VAL A 141 -20.92 -2.89 -4.54
N GLY A 142 -19.99 -3.82 -4.39
CA GLY A 142 -20.28 -5.18 -3.96
C GLY A 142 -19.03 -6.00 -3.69
N GLN A 143 -19.22 -7.31 -3.54
CA GLN A 143 -18.14 -8.27 -3.34
C GLN A 143 -18.46 -9.57 -4.08
N ILE A 144 -17.42 -10.21 -4.61
CA ILE A 144 -17.44 -11.58 -5.11
C ILE A 144 -16.64 -12.41 -4.11
N GLU A 145 -17.27 -13.42 -3.50
CA GLU A 145 -16.61 -14.29 -2.50
C GLU A 145 -15.65 -15.28 -3.15
N HIS A 146 -16.04 -15.84 -4.30
CA HIS A 146 -15.29 -16.86 -5.04
C HIS A 146 -14.98 -16.39 -6.46
N LEU A 147 -13.91 -15.60 -6.60
CA LEU A 147 -13.39 -15.21 -7.91
C LEU A 147 -12.27 -16.18 -8.31
N VAL A 148 -12.59 -17.03 -9.27
CA VAL A 148 -11.62 -17.98 -9.83
C VAL A 148 -10.79 -17.30 -10.91
N ILE A 149 -9.48 -17.23 -10.70
CA ILE A 149 -8.51 -16.68 -11.63
C ILE A 149 -7.45 -17.75 -11.93
N THR A 150 -6.99 -17.83 -13.16
CA THR A 150 -5.86 -18.67 -13.56
C THR A 150 -4.71 -17.76 -13.93
N LEU A 151 -3.56 -17.96 -13.29
CA LEU A 151 -2.38 -17.14 -13.44
C LEU A 151 -1.22 -18.08 -13.82
N GLY A 152 -0.88 -18.13 -15.11
CA GLY A 152 -0.05 -19.22 -15.65
C GLY A 152 -0.78 -20.56 -15.54
N SER A 153 -0.17 -21.53 -14.89
CA SER A 153 -0.74 -22.84 -14.56
C SER A 153 -1.47 -22.86 -13.21
N LEU A 154 -1.26 -21.83 -12.37
CA LEU A 154 -1.87 -21.74 -11.06
C LEU A 154 -3.32 -21.27 -11.15
N ARG A 155 -4.26 -22.11 -10.68
CA ARG A 155 -5.65 -21.73 -10.46
C ARG A 155 -5.86 -21.27 -9.01
N LEU A 156 -6.28 -20.03 -8.82
CA LEU A 156 -6.60 -19.43 -7.53
C LEU A 156 -8.11 -19.19 -7.40
N ASP A 157 -8.65 -19.42 -6.21
CA ASP A 157 -9.99 -19.00 -5.79
C ASP A 157 -9.82 -17.99 -4.65
N CYS A 158 -10.26 -16.76 -4.87
CA CYS A 158 -10.05 -15.67 -3.93
C CYS A 158 -11.21 -14.66 -3.94
N PRO A 159 -11.47 -13.96 -2.83
CA PRO A 159 -12.48 -12.91 -2.81
C PRO A 159 -11.97 -11.64 -3.51
N ALA A 160 -12.89 -10.88 -4.10
CA ALA A 160 -12.61 -9.56 -4.68
C ALA A 160 -13.71 -8.56 -4.35
N ALA A 161 -13.32 -7.34 -3.98
CA ALA A 161 -14.25 -6.23 -3.83
C ALA A 161 -14.56 -5.63 -5.21
N VAL A 162 -15.84 -5.39 -5.49
CA VAL A 162 -16.30 -4.79 -6.74
C VAL A 162 -16.32 -3.27 -6.56
N VAL A 163 -15.56 -2.55 -7.40
CA VAL A 163 -15.40 -1.10 -7.32
C VAL A 163 -15.95 -0.38 -8.55
N ASP A 164 -16.46 0.82 -8.34
CA ASP A 164 -16.90 1.75 -9.39
C ASP A 164 -15.70 2.62 -9.83
N ASP A 165 -14.70 1.98 -10.43
CA ASP A 165 -13.48 2.61 -10.94
C ASP A 165 -13.22 2.08 -12.35
N ASN A 166 -13.18 2.97 -13.34
CA ASN A 166 -13.09 2.60 -14.74
C ASN A 166 -11.65 2.44 -15.24
N GLU A 167 -10.67 2.90 -14.46
CA GLU A 167 -9.25 2.86 -14.84
C GLU A 167 -8.62 1.49 -14.57
N LYS A 168 -9.14 0.75 -13.59
CA LYS A 168 -8.59 -0.55 -13.17
C LYS A 168 -9.49 -1.69 -13.62
N ASN A 169 -8.92 -2.74 -14.21
CA ASN A 169 -9.68 -3.94 -14.57
C ASN A 169 -9.80 -4.91 -13.39
N LEU A 170 -8.68 -5.50 -13.02
CA LEU A 170 -8.53 -6.44 -11.91
C LEU A 170 -7.21 -6.10 -11.20
N SER A 171 -7.19 -6.21 -9.88
CA SER A 171 -5.98 -6.02 -9.08
C SER A 171 -5.85 -7.13 -8.04
N LEU A 172 -4.63 -7.66 -7.91
CA LEU A 172 -4.25 -8.63 -6.91
C LEU A 172 -3.72 -7.89 -5.69
N GLY A 173 -4.48 -7.92 -4.61
CA GLY A 173 -4.13 -7.26 -3.36
C GLY A 173 -3.10 -8.05 -2.55
N LEU A 174 -2.52 -7.36 -1.57
CA LEU A 174 -1.48 -7.87 -0.69
C LEU A 174 -1.86 -9.19 0.02
N GLN A 175 -3.13 -9.39 0.36
CA GLN A 175 -3.59 -10.65 0.97
C GLN A 175 -3.36 -11.85 0.05
N THR A 176 -3.74 -11.75 -1.23
CA THR A 176 -3.52 -12.81 -2.23
C THR A 176 -2.03 -12.96 -2.51
N LEU A 177 -1.33 -11.85 -2.75
CA LEU A 177 0.12 -11.87 -3.04
C LEU A 177 0.91 -12.55 -1.92
N ARG A 178 0.59 -12.27 -0.65
CA ARG A 178 1.22 -12.90 0.51
C ARG A 178 0.84 -14.38 0.65
N SER A 179 -0.42 -14.74 0.42
CA SER A 179 -0.90 -16.13 0.46
C SER A 179 -0.16 -17.02 -0.54
N LEU A 180 0.11 -16.48 -1.74
CA LEU A 180 0.86 -17.15 -2.80
C LEU A 180 2.38 -17.03 -2.64
N LYS A 181 2.85 -16.31 -1.62
CA LYS A 181 4.27 -15.98 -1.39
C LYS A 181 4.92 -15.40 -2.65
N CYS A 182 4.23 -14.46 -3.30
CA CYS A 182 4.70 -13.85 -4.53
C CYS A 182 6.03 -13.11 -4.32
N ILE A 183 6.92 -13.20 -5.30
CA ILE A 183 8.14 -12.40 -5.39
C ILE A 183 8.01 -11.54 -6.65
N ILE A 184 8.01 -10.22 -6.47
CA ILE A 184 7.96 -9.25 -7.56
C ILE A 184 9.41 -9.00 -7.99
N ASN A 185 9.81 -9.57 -9.13
CA ASN A 185 11.16 -9.42 -9.66
C ASN A 185 11.16 -8.36 -10.77
N LEU A 186 11.52 -7.13 -10.41
CA LEU A 186 11.61 -6.01 -11.35
C LEU A 186 12.79 -6.12 -12.32
N ASP A 187 13.89 -6.75 -11.90
CA ASP A 187 15.07 -6.98 -12.73
C ASP A 187 14.77 -7.94 -13.89
N LYS A 188 14.08 -9.04 -13.59
CA LYS A 188 13.66 -10.03 -14.60
C LYS A 188 12.31 -9.71 -15.26
N HIS A 189 11.61 -8.68 -14.79
CA HIS A 189 10.27 -8.33 -15.26
C HIS A 189 9.24 -9.48 -15.09
N ARG A 190 9.27 -10.17 -13.94
CA ARG A 190 8.49 -11.39 -13.65
C ARG A 190 7.87 -11.37 -12.26
N LEU A 191 6.65 -11.91 -12.15
CA LEU A 191 6.01 -12.26 -10.89
C LEU A 191 6.21 -13.75 -10.62
N ILE A 192 6.86 -14.10 -9.51
CA ILE A 192 7.19 -15.49 -9.18
C ILE A 192 6.26 -15.98 -8.07
N MET A 193 5.59 -17.11 -8.27
CA MET A 193 4.70 -17.74 -7.30
C MET A 193 5.48 -18.62 -6.33
N GLY A 194 5.78 -18.12 -5.14
CA GLY A 194 6.56 -18.86 -4.16
C GLY A 194 5.90 -20.13 -3.61
N LYS A 195 4.57 -20.25 -3.74
CA LYS A 195 3.81 -21.44 -3.29
C LYS A 195 3.87 -22.62 -4.26
N THR A 196 4.10 -22.38 -5.55
CA THR A 196 4.00 -23.40 -6.62
C THR A 196 5.30 -23.47 -7.41
N ASP A 197 6.21 -24.38 -7.06
CA ASP A 197 7.49 -24.67 -7.74
C ASP A 197 8.22 -23.47 -8.39
N LYS A 198 8.05 -22.27 -7.80
CA LYS A 198 8.49 -20.98 -8.33
C LYS A 198 8.08 -20.71 -9.78
N GLU A 199 6.82 -20.98 -10.13
CA GLU A 199 6.27 -20.59 -11.42
C GLU A 199 6.46 -19.07 -11.66
N GLU A 200 6.96 -18.71 -12.85
CA GLU A 200 7.28 -17.34 -13.21
C GLU A 200 6.36 -16.80 -14.29
N ILE A 201 5.78 -15.63 -14.03
CA ILE A 201 4.76 -15.02 -14.88
C ILE A 201 5.28 -13.69 -15.39
N PRO A 202 5.39 -13.49 -16.72
CA PRO A 202 5.91 -12.23 -17.26
C PRO A 202 4.99 -11.08 -16.91
N PHE A 203 5.56 -9.91 -16.65
CA PHE A 203 4.78 -8.69 -16.67
C PHE A 203 4.35 -8.39 -18.12
N VAL A 204 3.19 -7.79 -18.27
CA VAL A 204 2.65 -7.37 -19.56
C VAL A 204 3.35 -6.08 -19.97
N GLU A 205 3.92 -6.05 -21.17
CA GLU A 205 4.47 -4.83 -21.75
C GLU A 205 3.33 -3.92 -22.22
N THR A 206 3.36 -2.65 -21.80
CA THR A 206 2.52 -1.58 -22.36
C THR A 206 3.33 -0.89 -23.45
N VAL A 207 3.27 -1.43 -24.67
CA VAL A 207 3.93 -0.77 -25.80
C VAL A 207 3.06 0.42 -26.21
N SER A 208 3.52 1.62 -25.90
CA SER A 208 3.03 2.85 -26.55
C SER A 208 3.45 2.78 -28.02
N LEU A 209 2.55 2.38 -28.92
CA LEU A 209 2.76 2.47 -30.36
C LEU A 209 2.78 3.96 -30.77
N ASN A 210 3.94 4.59 -30.65
CA ASN A 210 4.23 5.82 -31.38
C ASN A 210 4.62 5.41 -32.80
N GLU A 211 3.63 5.14 -33.65
CA GLU A 211 3.86 5.05 -35.10
C GLU A 211 4.08 6.47 -35.65
N ASP A 212 5.30 6.98 -35.51
CA ASP A 212 5.78 8.10 -36.33
C ASP A 212 6.06 7.59 -37.75
N ASN A 213 4.99 7.43 -38.54
CA ASN A 213 5.10 7.25 -39.98
C ASN A 213 5.46 8.59 -40.63
N THR A 214 6.75 8.95 -40.57
CA THR A 214 7.31 9.94 -41.49
C THR A 214 7.73 9.20 -42.76
N SER A 215 6.78 8.97 -43.67
CA SER A 215 7.12 8.63 -45.05
C SER A 215 7.45 9.91 -45.78
N GLU A 216 8.75 10.18 -45.96
CA GLU A 216 9.24 11.08 -47.01
C GLU A 216 8.69 10.60 -48.36
N ALA A 217 8.03 11.50 -49.08
CA ALA A 217 7.84 11.46 -50.53
C ALA A 217 7.84 12.90 -51.04
#